data_AF-A0A2D7DIK0-F1
#
_entry.id   AF-A0A2D7DIK0-F1
#
_cell.length_a   1.000
_cell.length_b   1.000
_cell.length_c   1.000
_cell.angle_alpha   90.00
_cell.angle_beta   90.00
_cell.angle_gamma   90.00
#
_symmetry.space_group_name_H-M   'P 1'
#
loop_
_entity.id
_entity.type
_entity.pdbx_description
1 polymer ?
#
loop_
_entity_poly.entity_id
_entity_poly.type
_entity_poly.pdbx_seq_one_letter_code
_entity_poly.pdbx_strand_id
1 'polypeptide(L)'
;MARFHFSAAHQRMEAFDPGPDKAAVQSHVRLLEPELPIFVNIDGLHAGVGCANSWGALPFPAYQMPFIDYRFHYRIEAVSADCGELLCRKTNPSSVSGPTRD
;
A
#
# COMPACT_ATOMS: atom_id res chain seq x y z
N MET A 1 7.15 17.07 4.75
CA MET A 1 7.04 15.80 4.00
C MET A 1 5.57 15.63 3.66
N ALA A 2 5.22 15.54 2.37
CA ALA A 2 3.83 15.37 1.96
C ALA A 2 3.35 13.96 2.32
N ARG A 3 2.07 13.82 2.69
CA ARG A 3 1.44 12.51 2.89
C ARG A 3 1.25 11.84 1.52
N PHE A 4 1.43 10.53 1.46
CA PHE A 4 1.15 9.68 0.31
C PHE A 4 0.35 8.46 0.76
N HIS A 5 -0.18 7.71 -0.20
CA HIS A 5 -0.96 6.50 0.04
C HIS A 5 -0.17 5.28 -0.45
N PHE A 6 -0.35 4.14 0.22
CA PHE A 6 0.25 2.89 -0.24
C PHE A 6 -0.64 1.70 0.09
N SER A 7 -0.45 0.61 -0.66
CA SER A 7 -0.98 -0.70 -0.34
C SER A 7 0.09 -1.76 -0.62
N ALA A 8 -0.01 -2.89 0.07
CA ALA A 8 0.87 -4.04 -0.11
C ALA A 8 0.02 -5.31 -0.04
N ALA A 9 0.16 -6.17 -1.04
CA ALA A 9 -0.62 -7.41 -1.13
C ALA A 9 0.23 -8.55 -1.70
N HIS A 10 -0.19 -9.79 -1.43
CA HIS A 10 0.41 -11.00 -2.02
C HIS A 10 -0.19 -11.33 -3.39
N GLN A 11 -1.07 -10.48 -3.91
CA GLN A 11 -1.75 -10.68 -5.18
C GLN A 11 -1.43 -9.51 -6.08
N ARG A 12 -1.03 -9.80 -7.31
CA ARG A 12 -0.88 -8.78 -8.36
C ARG A 12 -2.22 -8.09 -8.63
N MET A 13 -2.18 -6.82 -9.08
CA MET A 13 -3.40 -6.06 -9.35
C MET A 13 -4.32 -6.73 -10.37
N GLU A 14 -3.74 -7.38 -11.38
CA GLU A 14 -4.51 -8.08 -12.42
C GLU A 14 -5.24 -9.31 -11.88
N ALA A 15 -4.88 -9.85 -10.72
CA ALA A 15 -5.61 -10.96 -10.12
C ALA A 15 -6.97 -10.50 -9.54
N PHE A 16 -7.12 -9.21 -9.24
CA PHE A 16 -8.39 -8.65 -8.72
C PHE A 16 -9.37 -8.25 -9.84
N ASP A 17 -8.89 -8.08 -11.07
CA ASP A 17 -9.74 -7.82 -12.22
C ASP A 17 -9.77 -9.02 -13.16
N PRO A 18 -10.89 -9.76 -13.26
CA PRO A 18 -11.03 -10.87 -14.20
C PRO A 18 -11.02 -10.45 -15.69
N GLY A 19 -10.83 -9.16 -15.99
CA GLY A 19 -10.75 -8.65 -17.35
C GLY A 19 -12.11 -8.61 -18.05
N PRO A 20 -12.16 -8.50 -19.38
CA PRO A 20 -13.41 -8.35 -20.12
C PRO A 20 -14.26 -9.62 -20.16
N ASP A 21 -13.63 -10.80 -20.22
CA ASP A 21 -14.32 -12.09 -20.16
C ASP A 21 -14.41 -12.59 -18.71
N LYS A 22 -15.52 -12.23 -18.07
CA LYS A 22 -15.80 -12.61 -16.67
C LYS A 22 -16.03 -14.11 -16.49
N ALA A 23 -16.21 -14.89 -17.55
CA ALA A 23 -16.36 -16.35 -17.48
C ALA A 23 -15.01 -17.07 -17.56
N ALA A 24 -14.00 -16.45 -18.19
CA ALA A 24 -12.67 -17.01 -18.32
C ALA A 24 -11.85 -16.99 -17.01
N VAL A 25 -12.15 -16.05 -16.11
CA VAL A 25 -11.39 -15.84 -14.87
C VAL A 25 -12.33 -15.85 -13.66
N GLN A 26 -11.93 -16.58 -12.62
CA GLN A 26 -12.69 -16.74 -11.39
C GLN A 26 -12.57 -15.50 -10.49
N SER A 27 -13.70 -14.87 -10.14
CA SER A 27 -13.76 -13.59 -9.41
C SER A 27 -14.04 -13.72 -7.91
N HIS A 28 -14.10 -14.93 -7.36
CA HIS A 28 -14.34 -15.15 -5.93
C HIS A 28 -13.04 -15.12 -5.12
N VAL A 29 -13.02 -14.30 -4.07
CA VAL A 29 -11.86 -14.10 -3.17
C VAL A 29 -11.21 -15.37 -2.66
N ARG A 30 -11.99 -16.44 -2.44
CA ARG A 30 -11.50 -17.74 -1.95
C ARG A 30 -10.56 -18.45 -2.92
N LEU A 31 -10.54 -18.03 -4.19
CA LEU A 31 -9.79 -18.67 -5.26
C LEU A 31 -8.62 -17.81 -5.73
N LEU A 32 -8.35 -16.68 -5.04
CA LEU A 32 -7.12 -15.92 -5.20
C LEU A 32 -6.02 -16.54 -4.33
N GLU A 33 -5.12 -17.26 -4.97
CA GLU A 33 -3.92 -17.79 -4.32
C GLU A 33 -2.89 -16.67 -4.10
N PRO A 34 -2.24 -16.62 -2.93
CA PRO A 34 -1.16 -15.68 -2.69
C PRO A 34 0.08 -16.05 -3.52
N GLU A 35 0.75 -15.05 -4.05
CA GLU A 35 2.04 -15.17 -4.70
C GLU A 35 3.18 -14.93 -3.71
N LEU A 36 4.35 -15.50 -4.01
CA LEU A 36 5.56 -15.28 -3.23
C LEU A 36 5.98 -13.80 -3.15
N PRO A 37 6.01 -13.00 -4.25
CA PRO A 37 6.26 -11.57 -4.17
C PRO A 37 5.17 -10.81 -3.43
N ILE A 38 5.56 -9.71 -2.77
CA ILE A 38 4.65 -8.68 -2.27
C ILE A 38 4.60 -7.55 -3.29
N PHE A 39 3.41 -7.24 -3.78
CA PHE A 39 3.16 -6.14 -4.70
C PHE A 39 2.84 -4.89 -3.91
N VAL A 40 3.63 -3.83 -4.11
CA VAL A 40 3.48 -2.54 -3.40
C VAL A 40 3.06 -1.46 -4.38
N ASN A 41 1.94 -0.80 -4.08
CA ASN A 41 1.47 0.38 -4.80
C ASN A 41 1.82 1.64 -3.99
N ILE A 42 2.36 2.67 -4.65
CA ILE A 42 2.74 3.94 -4.02
C ILE A 42 2.07 5.07 -4.81
N ASP A 43 1.07 5.68 -4.19
CA ASP A 43 0.21 6.66 -4.83
C ASP A 43 0.39 8.05 -4.20
N GLY A 44 0.64 9.06 -5.03
CA GLY A 44 0.59 10.46 -4.59
C GLY A 44 -0.82 10.93 -4.28
N LEU A 45 -1.78 10.49 -5.09
CA LEU A 45 -3.22 10.73 -4.97
C LEU A 45 -3.94 9.48 -5.48
N HIS A 46 -5.12 9.19 -4.91
CA HIS A 46 -5.99 8.11 -5.35
C HIS A 46 -7.43 8.63 -5.36
N ALA A 47 -8.23 8.25 -6.35
CA ALA A 47 -9.62 8.69 -6.43
C ALA A 47 -10.45 8.12 -5.26
N GLY A 48 -11.49 8.84 -4.85
CA GLY A 48 -12.47 8.31 -3.91
C GLY A 48 -13.23 7.13 -4.50
N VAL A 49 -13.69 6.23 -3.62
CA VAL A 49 -14.44 5.02 -4.00
C VAL A 49 -15.90 5.33 -4.37
N GLY A 50 -16.46 6.42 -3.84
CA GLY A 50 -17.84 6.83 -4.07
C GLY A 50 -18.83 6.19 -3.09
N CYS A 51 -19.79 5.42 -3.60
CA CYS A 51 -20.84 4.72 -2.83
C CYS A 51 -21.98 5.60 -2.26
N ALA A 52 -22.23 6.80 -2.79
CA ALA A 52 -23.51 7.48 -2.49
C ALA A 52 -24.70 6.64 -2.97
N ASN A 53 -24.51 5.88 -4.05
CA ASN A 53 -25.25 4.67 -4.39
C ASN A 53 -24.33 3.72 -5.19
N SER A 54 -24.83 2.52 -5.52
CA SER A 54 -24.08 1.49 -6.26
C SER A 54 -24.49 1.36 -7.73
N TRP A 55 -25.17 2.36 -8.30
CA TRP A 55 -25.74 2.32 -9.65
C TRP A 55 -25.58 3.65 -10.41
N GLY A 56 -24.40 4.24 -10.31
CA GLY A 56 -23.97 5.34 -11.20
C GLY A 56 -23.59 6.64 -10.50
N ALA A 57 -23.73 6.75 -9.17
CA ALA A 57 -23.19 7.90 -8.47
C ALA A 57 -21.65 7.89 -8.47
N LEU A 58 -21.05 9.00 -8.89
CA LEU A 58 -19.62 9.24 -8.77
C LEU A 58 -19.23 9.60 -7.32
N PRO A 59 -17.95 9.50 -6.96
CA PRO A 59 -17.44 10.12 -5.74
C PRO A 59 -17.77 11.61 -5.68
N PHE A 60 -17.93 12.19 -4.49
CA PHE A 60 -18.15 13.63 -4.39
C PHE A 60 -16.99 14.40 -5.05
N PRO A 61 -17.23 15.60 -5.61
CA PRO A 61 -16.22 16.34 -6.38
C PRO A 61 -14.87 16.52 -5.66
N ALA A 62 -14.90 16.70 -4.33
CA ALA A 62 -13.70 16.84 -3.50
C ALA A 62 -12.81 15.58 -3.44
N TYR A 63 -13.32 14.42 -3.86
CA TYR A 63 -12.61 13.14 -3.90
C TYR A 63 -12.41 12.62 -5.32
N GLN A 64 -12.74 13.40 -6.36
CA GLN A 64 -12.46 13.01 -7.74
C GLN A 64 -11.06 13.45 -8.17
N MET A 65 -10.51 12.79 -9.18
CA MET A 65 -9.27 13.21 -9.85
C MET A 65 -9.62 13.86 -11.20
N PRO A 66 -9.76 15.19 -11.28
CA PRO A 66 -10.01 15.86 -12.55
C PRO A 66 -8.85 15.66 -13.54
N PHE A 67 -9.14 15.80 -14.83
CA PHE A 67 -8.14 15.75 -15.88
C PHE A 67 -7.28 17.02 -15.87
N ILE A 68 -6.19 16.98 -15.11
CA ILE A 68 -5.20 18.06 -14.94
C ILE A 68 -3.80 17.46 -14.85
N ASP A 69 -2.78 18.32 -14.88
CA ASP A 69 -1.39 17.91 -14.66
C ASP A 69 -1.13 17.63 -13.17
N TYR A 70 -0.72 16.40 -12.85
CA TYR A 70 -0.28 16.00 -11.51
C TYR A 70 1.23 15.78 -11.47
N ARG A 71 1.86 16.13 -10.34
CA ARG A 71 3.28 15.84 -10.08
C ARG A 71 3.41 15.15 -8.74
N PHE A 72 4.09 14.02 -8.72
CA PHE A 72 4.38 13.25 -7.52
C PHE A 72 5.84 12.80 -7.54
N HIS A 73 6.51 12.94 -6.39
CA HIS A 73 7.90 12.57 -6.22
C HIS A 73 8.02 11.71 -4.95
N TYR A 74 8.74 10.61 -5.06
CA TYR A 74 9.09 9.74 -3.94
C TYR A 74 10.55 9.31 -4.06
N ARG A 75 11.10 8.83 -2.94
CA ARG A 75 12.48 8.35 -2.86
C ARG A 75 12.48 6.99 -2.17
N ILE A 76 13.12 6.02 -2.80
CA ILE A 76 13.32 4.68 -2.24
C ILE A 76 14.79 4.55 -1.87
N GLU A 77 15.02 4.10 -0.64
CA GLU A 77 16.35 3.74 -0.15
C GLU A 77 16.30 2.33 0.42
N ALA A 78 17.32 1.54 0.11
CA ALA A 78 17.56 0.34 0.88
C ALA A 78 17.98 0.73 2.30
N VAL A 79 17.30 0.16 3.29
CA VAL A 79 17.71 0.25 4.69
C VAL A 79 18.25 -1.13 5.09
N SER A 80 19.40 -1.16 5.77
CA SER A 80 19.83 -2.40 6.42
C SER A 80 18.93 -2.68 7.61
N ALA A 81 18.71 -3.97 7.93
CA ALA A 81 17.91 -4.36 9.11
C ALA A 81 18.43 -3.71 10.41
N ASP A 82 19.74 -3.51 10.50
CA ASP A 82 20.41 -2.88 11.64
C ASP A 82 20.13 -1.37 11.76
N CYS A 83 19.62 -0.73 10.71
CA CYS A 83 19.30 0.70 10.68
C CYS A 83 18.04 1.03 11.51
N GLY A 84 17.14 0.06 11.69
CA GLY A 84 15.90 0.23 12.47
C GLY A 84 16.11 0.20 13.99
N GLU A 85 17.14 -0.50 14.47
CA GLU A 85 17.39 -0.62 15.92
C GLU A 85 18.04 0.65 16.49
N LEU A 86 18.83 1.38 15.69
CA LEU A 86 19.50 2.62 16.09
C LEU A 86 18.59 3.87 16.03
N LEU A 87 17.50 3.83 15.26
CA LEU A 87 16.49 4.89 15.22
C LEU A 87 15.38 4.69 16.27
N CYS A 88 15.04 3.43 16.61
CA CYS A 88 14.03 3.13 17.62
C CYS A 88 14.57 3.18 19.07
N ARG A 89 15.89 2.98 19.30
CA ARG A 89 16.49 3.03 20.66
C ARG A 89 16.87 4.42 21.17
N LYS A 90 16.83 5.48 20.34
CA LYS A 90 17.31 6.82 20.76
C LYS A 90 16.32 7.62 21.63
N THR A 91 15.17 7.06 22.02
CA THR A 91 14.21 7.75 22.91
C THR A 91 14.09 7.17 24.31
N ASN A 92 15.03 6.34 24.80
CA ASN A 92 15.03 5.98 26.22
C ASN A 92 16.44 5.87 26.82
N PRO A 93 16.95 6.91 27.50
CA PRO A 93 18.26 6.87 28.13
C PRO A 93 18.16 6.21 29.53
N SER A 94 17.83 4.93 29.62
CA SER A 94 18.03 4.16 30.86
C SER A 94 17.77 2.67 30.68
N SER A 95 18.79 1.90 30.29
CA SER A 95 19.10 0.59 30.88
C SER A 95 20.33 -0.02 30.21
N VAL A 96 21.50 0.27 30.81
CA VAL A 96 22.72 -0.51 30.59
C VAL A 96 22.72 -1.65 31.61
N SER A 97 22.76 -2.90 31.14
CA SER A 97 23.43 -3.99 31.85
C SER A 97 23.78 -5.10 30.86
N GLY A 98 25.09 -5.37 30.72
CA GLY A 98 25.68 -6.33 29.80
C GLY A 98 25.45 -7.81 30.17
N PRO A 99 26.14 -8.74 29.49
CA PRO A 99 25.78 -10.15 29.49
C PRO A 99 26.42 -10.92 30.65
N THR A 100 25.64 -11.75 31.33
CA THR A 100 26.14 -12.93 32.04
C THR A 100 25.83 -14.16 31.20
N ARG A 101 26.90 -14.79 30.69
CA ARG A 101 26.88 -16.16 30.18
C ARG A 101 26.94 -17.09 31.39
N ASP A 102 26.08 -18.10 31.40
CA ASP A 102 26.28 -19.43 31.98
C ASP A 102 25.62 -20.44 31.03
#